data_AF-A0A7X7FKM4-F1
#
_entry.id   AF-A0A7X7FKM4-F1
#
_cell.length_a   1.000
_cell.length_b   1.000
_cell.length_c   1.000
_cell.angle_alpha   90.00
_cell.angle_beta   90.00
_cell.angle_gamma   90.00
#
_symmetry.space_group_name_H-M   'P 1'
#
loop_
_entity.id
_entity.type
_entity.pdbx_description
1 polymer ?
#
loop_
_entity_poly.entity_id
_entity_poly.type
_entity_poly.pdbx_seq_one_letter_code
_entity_poly.pdbx_strand_id
1 'polypeptide(L)'
;GGWGIYNDEGSTHILIENNIVYRTKHAGYHQHYGKENCLRNNIFAFGREAQMQRSREEEHTSFIFERNIVLFDGPNLLAGNWKSDKFVTDYNLYWRTGGQPFDFAGASFEDWSKRGHDVHSVIADPQFVDPANGDFSFKPGYPAYQIGFQPIDTSKIGRIK
;
A
#
# COMPACT_ATOMS: atom_id res chain seq x y z
N GLY A 1 -10.28 12.31 9.43
CA GLY A 1 -11.12 11.27 8.81
C GLY A 1 -11.11 11.43 7.30
N GLY A 2 -10.94 10.33 6.58
CA GLY A 2 -10.77 10.29 5.12
C GLY A 2 -9.77 9.24 4.67
N TRP A 3 -9.76 8.09 5.36
CA TRP A 3 -8.99 6.90 5.02
C TRP A 3 -9.80 6.00 4.09
N GLY A 4 -9.13 5.19 3.27
CA GLY A 4 -9.81 4.27 2.36
C GLY A 4 -10.30 3.01 3.08
N ILE A 5 -9.38 2.18 3.52
CA ILE A 5 -9.65 0.98 4.33
C ILE A 5 -9.07 1.20 5.73
N TYR A 6 -9.89 0.97 6.75
CA TYR A 6 -9.57 1.30 8.13
C TYR A 6 -9.86 0.11 9.05
N ASN A 7 -8.79 -0.48 9.61
CA ASN A 7 -8.91 -1.53 10.62
C ASN A 7 -8.76 -0.94 12.01
N ASP A 8 -9.81 -1.11 12.82
CA ASP A 8 -9.92 -0.63 14.19
C ASP A 8 -10.34 -1.78 15.12
N GLU A 9 -10.58 -1.49 16.40
CA GLU A 9 -10.91 -2.40 17.49
C GLU A 9 -11.42 -3.79 17.09
N GLY A 10 -10.62 -4.81 17.43
CA GLY A 10 -10.99 -6.21 17.22
C GLY A 10 -10.77 -6.75 15.80
N SER A 11 -10.34 -5.92 14.84
CA SER A 11 -9.97 -6.37 13.48
C SER A 11 -8.87 -7.42 13.53
N THR A 12 -9.24 -8.69 13.35
CA THR A 12 -8.34 -9.84 13.44
C THR A 12 -8.59 -10.78 12.28
N HIS A 13 -7.51 -11.25 11.64
CA HIS A 13 -7.56 -12.20 10.52
C HIS A 13 -8.44 -11.76 9.34
N ILE A 14 -8.62 -10.44 9.17
CA ILE A 14 -9.37 -9.90 8.04
C ILE A 14 -8.51 -10.02 6.79
N LEU A 15 -9.09 -10.56 5.71
CA LEU A 15 -8.49 -10.57 4.39
C LEU A 15 -9.02 -9.38 3.58
N ILE A 16 -8.12 -8.49 3.20
CA ILE A 16 -8.35 -7.35 2.32
C ILE A 16 -7.60 -7.63 1.03
N GLU A 17 -8.32 -8.05 -0.01
CA GLU A 17 -7.71 -8.40 -1.29
C GLU A 17 -8.45 -7.86 -2.50
N ASN A 18 -7.70 -7.61 -3.56
CA ASN A 18 -8.22 -7.18 -4.87
C ASN A 18 -9.00 -5.86 -4.84
N ASN A 19 -8.57 -4.92 -3.98
CA ASN A 19 -9.17 -3.59 -3.88
C ASN A 19 -8.37 -2.54 -4.66
N ILE A 20 -9.08 -1.53 -5.15
CA ILE A 20 -8.50 -0.30 -5.72
C ILE A 20 -9.01 0.86 -4.87
N VAL A 21 -8.08 1.52 -4.17
CA VAL A 21 -8.36 2.62 -3.24
C VAL A 21 -7.55 3.82 -3.69
N TYR A 22 -8.22 4.93 -4.01
CA TYR A 22 -7.52 6.08 -4.54
C TYR A 22 -8.14 7.43 -4.18
N ARG A 23 -7.31 8.48 -4.19
CA ARG A 23 -7.68 9.88 -3.88
C ARG A 23 -8.31 10.06 -2.49
N THR A 24 -7.70 9.41 -1.49
CA THR A 24 -8.06 9.60 -0.09
C THR A 24 -7.48 10.91 0.44
N LYS A 25 -8.13 11.50 1.46
CA LYS A 25 -7.58 12.69 2.14
C LYS A 25 -6.35 12.32 2.98
N HIS A 26 -6.47 11.28 3.80
CA HIS A 26 -5.37 10.74 4.59
C HIS A 26 -4.74 9.56 3.83
N ALA A 27 -4.48 8.44 4.50
CA ALA A 27 -3.93 7.24 3.89
C ALA A 27 -4.98 6.38 3.16
N GLY A 28 -4.53 5.68 2.11
CA GLY A 28 -5.33 4.65 1.43
C GLY A 28 -5.66 3.48 2.36
N TYR A 29 -4.67 3.07 3.17
CA TYR A 29 -4.85 2.09 4.24
C TYR A 29 -4.46 2.68 5.60
N HIS A 30 -5.27 2.41 6.63
CA HIS A 30 -4.94 2.75 8.01
C HIS A 30 -5.20 1.59 8.96
N GLN A 31 -4.12 1.12 9.58
CA GLN A 31 -4.17 0.26 10.76
C GLN A 31 -4.21 1.12 12.02
N HIS A 32 -5.35 1.18 12.71
CA HIS A 32 -5.40 1.77 14.04
C HIS A 32 -4.79 0.80 15.07
N TYR A 33 -5.43 -0.36 15.23
CA TYR A 33 -4.94 -1.54 15.96
C TYR A 33 -5.70 -2.79 15.53
N GLY A 34 -5.10 -3.97 15.69
CA GLY A 34 -5.65 -5.24 15.21
C GLY A 34 -4.60 -6.36 15.21
N LYS A 35 -4.97 -7.54 14.73
CA LYS A 35 -4.06 -8.69 14.74
C LYS A 35 -4.11 -9.47 13.44
N GLU A 36 -2.93 -9.69 12.83
CA GLU A 36 -2.74 -10.59 11.71
C GLU A 36 -3.74 -10.35 10.55
N ASN A 37 -4.10 -9.10 10.29
CA ASN A 37 -4.89 -8.74 9.11
C ASN A 37 -4.02 -8.88 7.87
N CYS A 38 -4.56 -9.43 6.79
CA CYS A 38 -3.82 -9.66 5.55
C CYS A 38 -4.32 -8.71 4.46
N LEU A 39 -3.42 -7.86 3.97
CA LEU A 39 -3.62 -6.98 2.85
C LEU A 39 -2.81 -7.48 1.68
N ARG A 40 -3.47 -8.02 0.67
CA ARG A 40 -2.78 -8.54 -0.52
C ARG A 40 -3.42 -8.18 -1.83
N ASN A 41 -2.60 -7.99 -2.87
CA ASN A 41 -3.09 -7.75 -4.21
C ASN A 41 -4.03 -6.52 -4.32
N ASN A 42 -3.71 -5.44 -3.60
CA ASN A 42 -4.46 -4.19 -3.64
C ASN A 42 -3.66 -3.09 -4.34
N ILE A 43 -4.37 -2.08 -4.84
CA ILE A 43 -3.81 -0.84 -5.37
C ILE A 43 -4.22 0.31 -4.45
N PHE A 44 -3.24 0.98 -3.87
CA PHE A 44 -3.43 2.22 -3.09
C PHE A 44 -2.80 3.38 -3.86
N ALA A 45 -3.60 4.37 -4.22
CA ALA A 45 -3.13 5.45 -5.09
C ALA A 45 -3.54 6.87 -4.66
N PHE A 46 -2.63 7.82 -4.80
CA PHE A 46 -2.92 9.26 -4.67
C PHE A 46 -3.57 9.67 -3.34
N GLY A 47 -3.14 9.07 -2.23
CA GLY A 47 -3.46 9.58 -0.90
C GLY A 47 -2.80 10.94 -0.69
N ARG A 48 -3.58 11.95 -0.29
CA ARG A 48 -3.10 13.35 -0.28
C ARG A 48 -2.06 13.63 0.80
N GLU A 49 -2.22 13.04 1.99
CA GLU A 49 -1.30 13.27 3.13
C GLU A 49 -0.28 12.14 3.30
N ALA A 50 -0.70 10.89 3.08
CA ALA A 50 0.13 9.69 3.13
C ALA A 50 -0.52 8.55 2.33
N GLN A 51 0.15 7.41 2.15
CA GLN A 51 -0.42 6.24 1.47
C GLN A 51 -0.81 5.14 2.45
N MET A 52 0.02 4.91 3.47
CA MET A 52 -0.26 3.99 4.57
C MET A 52 -0.11 4.70 5.91
N GLN A 53 -0.98 4.37 6.85
CA GLN A 53 -0.91 4.88 8.21
C GLN A 53 -0.98 3.75 9.23
N ARG A 54 -0.12 3.82 10.25
CA ARG A 54 -0.17 2.93 11.42
C ARG A 54 -0.19 3.77 12.69
N SER A 55 -1.15 3.54 13.58
CA SER A 55 -1.32 4.36 14.78
C SER A 55 -0.76 3.71 16.05
N ARG A 56 -1.29 2.55 16.46
CA ARG A 56 -0.82 1.86 17.68
C ARG A 56 0.26 0.86 17.35
N GLU A 57 1.20 0.75 18.27
CA GLU A 57 2.15 -0.36 18.32
C GLU A 57 1.53 -1.49 19.14
N GLU A 58 1.76 -2.72 18.73
CA GLU A 58 1.23 -3.91 19.36
C GLU A 58 2.37 -4.92 19.56
N GLU A 59 2.23 -5.81 20.53
CA GLU A 59 3.27 -6.81 20.85
C GLU A 59 3.26 -8.00 19.86
N HIS A 60 2.16 -8.17 19.13
CA HIS A 60 1.93 -9.16 18.07
C HIS A 60 1.93 -8.51 16.69
N THR A 61 2.04 -9.33 15.64
CA THR A 61 1.93 -8.86 14.25
C THR A 61 0.56 -8.23 14.00
N SER A 62 0.52 -6.91 13.74
CA SER A 62 -0.74 -6.20 13.47
C SER A 62 -1.32 -6.59 12.10
N PHE A 63 -0.47 -6.61 11.06
CA PHE A 63 -0.87 -6.93 9.70
C PHE A 63 0.29 -7.47 8.87
N ILE A 64 -0.09 -8.09 7.76
CA ILE A 64 0.76 -8.56 6.67
C ILE A 64 0.33 -7.78 5.43
N PHE A 65 1.25 -7.05 4.81
CA PHE A 65 1.02 -6.23 3.63
C PHE A 65 1.92 -6.72 2.50
N GLU A 66 1.35 -7.50 1.59
CA GLU A 66 2.13 -8.16 0.54
C GLU A 66 1.51 -8.06 -0.84
N ARG A 67 2.33 -8.00 -1.89
CA ARG A 67 1.85 -7.98 -3.28
C ARG A 67 0.90 -6.83 -3.53
N ASN A 68 1.13 -5.67 -2.91
CA ASN A 68 0.34 -4.47 -3.14
C ASN A 68 1.12 -3.48 -4.01
N ILE A 69 0.38 -2.62 -4.70
CA ILE A 69 0.92 -1.49 -5.45
C ILE A 69 0.56 -0.21 -4.72
N VAL A 70 1.56 0.62 -4.44
CA VAL A 70 1.40 1.93 -3.83
C VAL A 70 1.94 3.00 -4.77
N LEU A 71 1.03 3.78 -5.36
CA LEU A 71 1.32 4.82 -6.34
C LEU A 71 0.96 6.20 -5.79
N PHE A 72 1.85 7.18 -5.83
CA PHE A 72 1.53 8.48 -5.23
C PHE A 72 2.30 9.65 -5.81
N ASP A 73 1.71 10.83 -5.68
CA ASP A 73 2.28 12.14 -6.02
C ASP A 73 2.43 13.03 -4.77
N GLY A 74 1.82 12.63 -3.65
CA GLY A 74 1.84 13.33 -2.38
C GLY A 74 3.19 13.30 -1.64
N PRO A 75 3.24 13.88 -0.44
CA PRO A 75 4.48 14.09 0.31
C PRO A 75 5.03 12.82 0.95
N ASN A 76 4.16 11.95 1.49
CA ASN A 76 4.58 10.84 2.34
C ASN A 76 4.09 9.49 1.82
N LEU A 77 4.93 8.47 1.95
CA LEU A 77 4.53 7.08 1.81
C LEU A 77 3.83 6.60 3.10
N LEU A 78 4.54 6.73 4.23
CA LEU A 78 4.13 6.23 5.54
C LEU A 78 3.80 7.38 6.50
N ALA A 79 2.73 7.21 7.28
CA ALA A 79 2.37 8.10 8.39
C ALA A 79 2.21 7.31 9.70
N GLY A 80 2.42 8.01 10.82
CA GLY A 80 2.27 7.44 12.16
C GLY A 80 3.51 6.66 12.63
N ASN A 81 3.31 5.56 13.37
CA ASN A 81 4.37 4.87 14.08
C ASN A 81 4.82 3.59 13.37
N TRP A 82 6.11 3.47 13.06
CA TRP A 82 6.71 2.34 12.34
C TRP A 82 7.97 1.78 13.03
N LYS A 83 8.08 1.82 14.37
CA LYS A 83 9.33 1.46 15.10
C LYS A 83 9.39 0.01 15.64
N SER A 84 8.28 -0.57 16.09
CA SER A 84 8.23 -1.89 16.76
C SER A 84 8.44 -3.14 15.89
N ASP A 85 8.50 -3.01 14.56
CA ASP A 85 8.66 -4.13 13.61
C ASP A 85 7.66 -5.28 13.79
N LYS A 86 6.53 -5.03 14.47
CA LYS A 86 5.42 -5.97 14.63
C LYS A 86 4.39 -5.83 13.50
N PHE A 87 4.89 -5.83 12.28
CA PHE A 87 4.15 -5.83 11.02
C PHE A 87 5.03 -6.50 9.98
N VAL A 88 4.42 -7.07 8.96
CA VAL A 88 5.15 -7.67 7.84
C VAL A 88 4.79 -6.89 6.58
N THR A 89 5.79 -6.38 5.88
CA THR A 89 5.63 -5.82 4.54
C THR A 89 6.62 -6.54 3.64
N ASP A 90 6.16 -7.13 2.53
CA ASP A 90 7.08 -7.71 1.54
C ASP A 90 6.45 -7.86 0.16
N TYR A 91 7.26 -8.03 -0.89
CA TYR A 91 6.78 -8.17 -2.26
C TYR A 91 5.80 -7.06 -2.67
N ASN A 92 6.08 -5.81 -2.34
CA ASN A 92 5.25 -4.67 -2.73
C ASN A 92 5.93 -3.86 -3.84
N LEU A 93 5.15 -3.09 -4.57
CA LEU A 93 5.67 -2.14 -5.56
C LEU A 93 5.32 -0.72 -5.10
N TYR A 94 6.34 0.10 -4.93
CA TYR A 94 6.19 1.50 -4.53
C TYR A 94 6.62 2.42 -5.65
N TRP A 95 5.81 3.42 -5.96
CA TRP A 95 6.17 4.43 -6.96
C TRP A 95 5.68 5.80 -6.57
N ARG A 96 6.62 6.75 -6.51
CA ARG A 96 6.30 8.17 -6.51
C ARG A 96 6.36 8.68 -7.95
N THR A 97 5.29 9.33 -8.40
CA THR A 97 5.13 9.80 -9.79
C THR A 97 6.33 10.63 -10.24
N GLY A 98 6.79 10.38 -11.45
CA GLY A 98 7.97 11.08 -12.01
C GLY A 98 9.30 10.63 -11.39
N GLY A 99 9.34 9.48 -10.71
CA GLY A 99 10.57 8.92 -10.12
C GLY A 99 11.14 9.77 -9.00
N GLN A 100 10.30 10.54 -8.32
CA GLN A 100 10.73 11.42 -7.24
C GLN A 100 11.19 10.59 -6.03
N PRO A 101 12.19 11.06 -5.27
CA PRO A 101 12.64 10.35 -4.07
C PRO A 101 11.56 10.36 -2.99
N PHE A 102 11.61 9.36 -2.13
CA PHE A 102 10.78 9.24 -0.92
C PHE A 102 11.50 8.33 0.08
N ASP A 103 11.02 8.32 1.31
CA ASP A 103 11.52 7.51 2.41
C ASP A 103 10.42 6.61 3.00
N PHE A 104 10.84 5.69 3.87
CA PHE A 104 10.01 4.81 4.65
C PHE A 104 10.01 5.29 6.11
N ALA A 105 9.21 6.32 6.40
CA ALA A 105 9.10 6.95 7.72
C ALA A 105 10.45 7.48 8.24
N GLY A 106 11.20 8.17 7.36
CA GLY A 106 12.52 8.73 7.61
C GLY A 106 13.69 7.79 7.28
N ALA A 107 13.43 6.52 6.94
CA ALA A 107 14.46 5.56 6.54
C ALA A 107 14.61 5.48 5.02
N SER A 108 15.83 5.23 4.53
CA SER A 108 16.04 4.84 3.14
C SER A 108 15.39 3.48 2.86
N PHE A 109 15.11 3.15 1.59
CA PHE A 109 14.63 1.82 1.23
C PHE A 109 15.62 0.71 1.63
N GLU A 110 16.92 0.98 1.55
CA GLU A 110 17.97 0.05 1.96
C GLU A 110 17.94 -0.21 3.48
N ASP A 111 17.82 0.85 4.30
CA ASP A 111 17.76 0.70 5.76
C ASP A 111 16.44 0.06 6.22
N TRP A 112 15.35 0.34 5.49
CA TRP A 112 14.07 -0.34 5.68
C TRP A 112 14.19 -1.85 5.39
N SER A 113 14.84 -2.20 4.28
CA SER A 113 15.16 -3.59 3.91
C SER A 113 16.05 -4.29 4.93
N LYS A 114 17.09 -3.61 5.45
CA LYS A 114 17.95 -4.15 6.52
C LYS A 114 17.21 -4.46 7.82
N ARG A 115 16.06 -3.82 8.06
CA ARG A 115 15.18 -4.14 9.20
C ARG A 115 14.29 -5.36 8.96
N GLY A 116 14.37 -5.97 7.77
CA GLY A 116 13.59 -7.16 7.39
C GLY A 116 12.30 -6.85 6.64
N HIS A 117 12.06 -5.58 6.29
CA HIS A 117 10.84 -5.14 5.61
C HIS A 117 11.06 -4.93 4.12
N ASP A 118 10.12 -5.36 3.30
CA ASP A 118 10.13 -5.10 1.85
C ASP A 118 11.40 -5.59 1.14
N VAL A 119 11.98 -6.69 1.64
CA VAL A 119 13.24 -7.25 1.14
C VAL A 119 13.16 -7.78 -0.29
N HIS A 120 11.95 -8.13 -0.75
CA HIS A 120 11.65 -8.54 -2.13
C HIS A 120 10.78 -7.51 -2.87
N SER A 121 10.54 -6.35 -2.27
CA SER A 121 9.76 -5.27 -2.89
C SER A 121 10.58 -4.52 -3.93
N VAL A 122 9.89 -3.80 -4.80
CA VAL A 122 10.49 -3.05 -5.91
C VAL A 122 10.03 -1.60 -5.90
N ILE A 123 10.92 -0.69 -6.31
CA ILE A 123 10.58 0.70 -6.61
C ILE A 123 10.63 0.86 -8.13
N ALA A 124 9.47 0.90 -8.76
CA ALA A 124 9.35 0.97 -10.21
C ALA A 124 8.00 1.56 -10.61
N ASP A 125 7.94 2.25 -11.76
CA ASP A 125 6.67 2.72 -12.31
C ASP A 125 5.75 1.52 -12.62
N PRO A 126 4.53 1.43 -12.04
CA PRO A 126 3.64 0.30 -12.27
C PRO A 126 3.16 0.17 -13.72
N GLN A 127 3.37 1.18 -14.58
CA GLN A 127 2.95 1.21 -15.98
C GLN A 127 1.42 1.08 -16.15
N PHE A 128 0.65 1.75 -15.28
CA PHE A 128 -0.79 1.89 -15.50
C PHE A 128 -1.10 2.72 -16.75
N VAL A 129 -2.27 2.47 -17.36
CA VAL A 129 -2.73 3.16 -18.57
C VAL A 129 -3.01 4.63 -18.29
N ASP A 130 -3.90 4.93 -17.32
CA ASP A 130 -4.26 6.31 -16.94
C ASP A 130 -4.71 6.40 -15.47
N PRO A 131 -3.77 6.23 -14.52
CA PRO A 131 -4.10 6.23 -13.10
C PRO A 131 -4.60 7.61 -12.63
N ALA A 132 -4.21 8.70 -13.31
CA ALA A 132 -4.66 10.05 -13.01
C ALA A 132 -6.17 10.22 -13.23
N ASN A 133 -6.78 9.44 -14.13
CA ASN A 133 -8.24 9.38 -14.32
C ASN A 133 -8.91 8.15 -13.68
N GLY A 134 -8.14 7.29 -13.00
CA GLY A 134 -8.66 6.11 -12.29
C GLY A 134 -8.63 4.83 -13.11
N ASP A 135 -7.95 4.82 -14.25
CA ASP A 135 -7.66 3.61 -15.01
C ASP A 135 -6.35 2.98 -14.51
N PHE A 136 -6.51 1.98 -13.65
CA PHE A 136 -5.42 1.17 -13.10
C PHE A 136 -5.21 -0.13 -13.87
N SER A 137 -5.68 -0.22 -15.13
CA SER A 137 -5.25 -1.28 -16.02
C SER A 137 -3.79 -1.10 -16.41
N PHE A 138 -3.12 -2.20 -16.77
CA PHE A 138 -1.70 -2.20 -17.08
C PHE A 138 -1.42 -2.07 -18.57
N LYS A 139 -0.33 -1.38 -18.89
CA LYS A 139 0.32 -1.48 -20.20
C LYS A 139 1.04 -2.84 -20.33
N PRO A 140 1.31 -3.31 -21.56
CA PRO A 140 2.11 -4.51 -21.77
C PRO A 140 3.48 -4.43 -21.07
N GLY A 141 3.88 -5.51 -20.39
CA GLY A 141 5.18 -5.60 -19.71
C GLY A 141 5.26 -4.92 -18.33
N TYR A 142 4.12 -4.63 -17.68
CA TYR A 142 4.07 -3.99 -16.37
C TYR A 142 4.93 -4.70 -15.30
N PRO A 143 5.73 -4.00 -14.48
CA PRO A 143 6.70 -4.64 -13.57
C PRO A 143 6.08 -5.37 -12.38
N ALA A 144 4.80 -5.12 -12.07
CA ALA A 144 4.16 -5.71 -10.90
C ALA A 144 4.06 -7.26 -10.94
N TYR A 145 4.27 -7.92 -12.10
CA TYR A 145 4.41 -9.37 -12.13
C TYR A 145 5.58 -9.89 -11.27
N GLN A 146 6.64 -9.07 -11.08
CA GLN A 146 7.84 -9.46 -10.33
C GLN A 146 7.53 -9.73 -8.85
N ILE A 147 6.55 -9.01 -8.31
CA ILE A 147 6.05 -9.20 -6.95
C ILE A 147 4.88 -10.20 -6.88
N GLY A 148 4.53 -10.84 -8.01
CA GLY A 148 3.39 -11.75 -8.12
C GLY A 148 2.02 -11.07 -8.07
N PHE A 149 1.94 -9.75 -8.29
CA PHE A 149 0.66 -9.04 -8.39
C PHE A 149 -0.18 -9.59 -9.56
N GLN A 150 -1.46 -9.82 -9.30
CA GLN A 150 -2.45 -10.21 -10.30
C GLN A 150 -3.34 -9.01 -10.64
N PRO A 151 -3.49 -8.65 -11.93
CA PRO A 151 -4.42 -7.60 -12.33
C PRO A 151 -5.82 -7.81 -11.75
N ILE A 152 -6.40 -6.74 -11.20
CA ILE A 152 -7.72 -6.78 -10.59
C ILE A 152 -8.77 -6.65 -11.69
N ASP A 153 -9.75 -7.55 -11.70
CA ASP A 153 -10.92 -7.43 -12.59
C ASP A 153 -11.81 -6.27 -12.13
N THR A 154 -11.80 -5.19 -12.91
CA THR A 154 -12.56 -3.98 -12.62
C THR A 154 -13.98 -4.00 -13.18
N SER A 155 -14.38 -5.04 -13.91
CA SER A 155 -15.69 -5.12 -14.58
C SER A 155 -16.89 -5.02 -13.61
N LYS A 156 -16.66 -5.33 -12.33
CA LYS A 156 -17.67 -5.28 -11.26
C LYS A 156 -17.36 -4.27 -10.16
N ILE A 157 -16.32 -3.44 -10.31
CA ILE A 157 -15.89 -2.48 -9.29
C ILE A 157 -16.47 -1.10 -9.60
N GLY A 158 -16.82 -0.36 -8.54
CA GLY A 158 -17.25 1.03 -8.64
C GLY A 158 -18.75 1.17 -8.92
N ARG A 159 -19.17 2.40 -9.25
CA ARG A 159 -20.58 2.72 -9.46
C ARG A 159 -21.06 2.08 -10.76
N ILE A 160 -22.04 1.17 -10.66
CA ILE A 160 -22.81 0.73 -11.83
C ILE A 160 -23.46 1.99 -12.43
N LYS A 161 -23.14 2.28 -13.68
CA LYS A 161 -23.72 3.39 -14.43
C LYS A 161 -25.19 3.14 -14.73
#